data_AF-A0A661VWQ1-F1
#
_entry.id   AF-A0A661VWQ1-F1
#
_cell.length_a   1.000
_cell.length_b   1.000
_cell.length_c   1.000
_cell.angle_alpha   90.00
_cell.angle_beta   90.00
_cell.angle_gamma   90.00
#
_symmetry.space_group_name_H-M   'P 1'
#
loop_
_entity.id
_entity.type
_entity.pdbx_description
1 polymer ?
#
loop_
_entity_poly.entity_id
_entity_poly.type
_entity_poly.pdbx_seq_one_letter_code
_entity_poly.pdbx_strand_id
1 'polypeptide(L)'
;MARRRRSGYYNSYWPRYEPSRPVAVDGIRAKSQRGKFVKNWWADRWIKALRPLMDSARLSRGRRYARGGQVLEINIQPGAVTARVQGSRRKPYKVRIELQPLSDAQWDKVLDALAGQAIFAAQLL
;
A
#
# COMPACT_ATOMS: atom_id res chain seq x y z
N MET A 1 28.29 3.93 -47.38
CA MET A 1 27.64 2.59 -47.39
C MET A 1 26.77 2.45 -46.15
N ALA A 2 25.45 2.51 -46.29
CA ALA A 2 24.51 2.50 -45.16
C ALA A 2 24.19 1.06 -44.71
N ARG A 3 24.45 0.74 -43.43
CA ARG A 3 24.09 -0.55 -42.81
C ARG A 3 22.57 -0.65 -42.70
N ARG A 4 21.96 -1.45 -43.57
CA ARG A 4 20.54 -1.84 -43.53
C ARG A 4 20.30 -2.65 -42.24
N ARG A 5 19.62 -2.06 -41.26
CA ARG A 5 19.15 -2.77 -40.06
C ARG A 5 18.18 -3.87 -40.51
N ARG A 6 18.58 -5.13 -40.38
CA ARG A 6 17.68 -6.29 -40.52
C ARG A 6 16.66 -6.23 -39.38
N SER A 7 15.50 -5.63 -39.66
CA SER A 7 14.34 -5.67 -38.77
C SER A 7 13.87 -7.12 -38.69
N GLY A 8 14.04 -7.75 -37.54
CA GLY A 8 13.75 -9.17 -37.35
C GLY A 8 12.26 -9.47 -37.52
N TYR A 9 11.95 -10.41 -38.42
CA TYR A 9 10.62 -10.94 -38.72
C TYR A 9 9.83 -11.41 -37.47
N TYR A 10 10.50 -11.65 -36.35
CA TYR A 10 9.92 -12.07 -35.06
C TYR A 10 9.04 -11.02 -34.35
N ASN A 11 9.09 -9.73 -34.72
CA ASN A 11 8.36 -8.68 -34.01
C ASN A 11 6.86 -8.58 -34.40
N SER A 12 6.39 -9.38 -35.35
CA SER A 12 5.05 -9.27 -35.95
C SER A 12 4.00 -10.21 -35.37
N TYR A 13 4.40 -11.27 -34.66
CA TYR A 13 3.49 -12.32 -34.16
C TYR A 13 3.01 -12.14 -32.72
N TRP A 14 3.60 -11.20 -31.97
CA TRP A 14 3.21 -10.94 -30.60
C TRP A 14 2.36 -9.67 -30.53
N PRO A 15 1.06 -9.75 -30.18
CA PRO A 15 0.25 -8.58 -29.89
C PRO A 15 0.96 -7.78 -28.80
N ARG A 16 1.31 -6.53 -29.11
CA ARG A 16 1.96 -5.64 -28.16
C ARG A 16 0.90 -5.24 -27.13
N TYR A 17 0.76 -6.01 -26.06
CA TYR A 17 -0.19 -5.68 -24.99
C TYR A 17 0.21 -4.34 -24.37
N GLU A 18 -0.66 -3.34 -24.49
CA GLU A 18 -0.46 -2.08 -23.78
C GLU A 18 -0.62 -2.33 -22.27
N PRO A 19 0.36 -1.93 -21.45
CA PRO A 19 0.24 -2.07 -20.00
C PRO A 19 -0.96 -1.27 -19.49
N SER A 20 -1.88 -1.93 -18.78
CA SER A 20 -3.05 -1.25 -18.22
C SER A 20 -2.62 -0.15 -17.24
N ARG A 21 -3.07 1.09 -17.48
CA ARG A 21 -2.80 2.23 -16.60
C ARG A 21 -4.00 2.51 -15.69
N PRO A 22 -3.79 3.00 -14.45
CA PRO A 22 -4.89 3.46 -13.62
C PRO A 22 -5.65 4.58 -14.30
N VAL A 23 -6.97 4.61 -14.10
CA VAL A 23 -7.82 5.74 -14.51
C VAL A 23 -7.40 6.97 -13.69
N ALA A 24 -7.19 8.10 -14.35
CA ALA A 24 -6.84 9.33 -13.65
C ALA A 24 -8.01 9.79 -12.77
N VAL A 25 -7.72 10.06 -11.50
CA VAL A 25 -8.66 10.60 -10.51
C VAL A 25 -7.88 11.53 -9.58
N ASP A 26 -8.59 12.43 -8.91
CA ASP A 26 -8.03 13.30 -7.88
C ASP A 26 -8.47 12.84 -6.49
N GLY A 27 -7.83 11.79 -6.01
CA GLY A 27 -8.06 11.23 -4.68
C GLY A 27 -6.94 11.53 -3.69
N ILE A 28 -7.09 10.97 -2.50
CA ILE A 28 -6.14 11.03 -1.39
C ILE A 28 -4.76 10.53 -1.85
N ARG A 29 -3.74 11.36 -1.63
CA ARG A 29 -2.36 11.10 -2.02
C ARG A 29 -1.49 10.80 -0.80
N ALA A 30 -0.67 9.76 -0.90
CA ALA A 30 0.35 9.48 0.10
C ALA A 30 1.37 10.63 0.17
N LYS A 31 1.80 10.97 1.39
CA LYS A 31 2.83 12.01 1.62
C LYS A 31 4.20 11.64 1.01
N SER A 32 4.52 10.35 0.89
CA SER A 32 5.81 9.90 0.32
C SER A 32 5.75 9.80 -1.20
N GLN A 33 6.62 10.50 -1.92
CA GLN A 33 6.66 10.46 -3.39
C GLN A 33 7.61 9.39 -3.95
N ARG A 34 8.71 9.10 -3.24
CA ARG A 34 9.72 8.09 -3.62
C ARG A 34 10.29 7.41 -2.37
N GLY A 35 11.06 6.33 -2.57
CA GLY A 35 11.76 5.64 -1.49
C GLY A 35 10.82 4.99 -0.47
N LYS A 36 11.19 5.06 0.82
CA LYS A 36 10.43 4.48 1.94
C LYS A 36 9.01 5.05 1.98
N PHE A 37 8.01 4.18 2.21
CA PHE A 37 6.61 4.59 2.15
C PHE A 37 6.17 5.40 3.37
N VAL A 38 6.68 5.04 4.55
CA VAL A 38 6.38 5.66 5.85
C VAL A 38 7.67 6.17 6.50
N LYS A 39 7.59 7.27 7.25
CA LYS A 39 8.74 7.87 7.96
C LYS A 39 8.82 7.48 9.43
N ASN A 40 7.69 7.19 10.07
CA ASN A 40 7.58 6.78 11.47
C ASN A 40 8.01 5.32 11.68
N TRP A 41 8.75 5.08 12.76
CA TRP A 41 9.30 3.75 13.08
C TRP A 41 8.19 2.73 13.33
N TRP A 42 7.09 3.13 13.99
CA TRP A 42 6.01 2.22 14.34
C TRP A 42 5.23 1.78 13.10
N ALA A 43 4.99 2.66 12.11
CA ALA A 43 4.31 2.23 10.90
C ALA A 43 5.19 1.35 10.02
N ASP A 44 6.51 1.51 10.09
CA ASP A 44 7.44 0.58 9.45
C ASP A 44 7.33 -0.81 10.08
N ARG A 45 7.27 -0.90 11.42
CA ARG A 45 7.01 -2.16 12.12
C ARG A 45 5.63 -2.75 11.79
N TRP A 46 4.59 -1.92 11.75
CA TRP A 46 3.24 -2.33 11.34
C TRP A 46 3.23 -2.95 9.94
N ILE A 47 3.80 -2.25 8.95
CA ILE A 47 3.88 -2.75 7.57
C ILE A 47 4.72 -4.03 7.51
N LYS A 48 5.80 -4.12 8.29
CA LYS A 48 6.63 -5.34 8.38
C LYS A 48 5.83 -6.51 8.93
N ALA A 49 5.04 -6.32 9.98
CA ALA A 49 4.20 -7.37 10.57
C ALA A 49 3.13 -7.87 9.60
N LEU A 50 2.55 -6.98 8.78
CA LEU A 50 1.54 -7.36 7.80
C LEU A 50 2.12 -7.96 6.51
N ARG A 51 3.37 -7.65 6.15
CA ARG A 51 3.97 -8.04 4.87
C ARG A 51 3.92 -9.56 4.57
N PRO A 52 4.18 -10.47 5.52
CA PRO A 52 4.08 -11.91 5.27
C PRO A 52 2.67 -12.39 4.90
N LEU A 53 1.64 -11.63 5.27
CA LEU A 53 0.24 -11.98 5.04
C LEU A 53 -0.28 -11.47 3.69
N MET A 54 0.57 -10.79 2.89
CA MET A 54 0.14 -10.04 1.72
C MET A 54 0.97 -10.36 0.48
N ASP A 55 0.32 -10.43 -0.68
CA ASP A 55 1.04 -10.52 -1.96
C ASP A 55 1.91 -9.29 -2.22
N SER A 56 3.20 -9.52 -2.49
CA SER A 56 4.21 -8.47 -2.64
C SER A 56 3.94 -7.58 -3.86
N ALA A 57 3.41 -8.14 -4.95
CA ALA A 57 3.08 -7.42 -6.17
C ALA A 57 1.83 -6.52 -5.97
N ARG A 58 0.84 -6.98 -5.20
CA ARG A 58 -0.32 -6.18 -4.78
C ARG A 58 0.10 -5.03 -3.87
N LEU A 59 0.99 -5.27 -2.91
CA LEU A 59 1.55 -4.22 -2.06
C LEU A 59 2.31 -3.16 -2.87
N SER A 60 3.11 -3.57 -3.86
CA SER A 60 3.83 -2.65 -4.73
C SER A 60 2.88 -1.76 -5.55
N ARG A 61 1.83 -2.36 -6.14
CA ARG A 61 0.79 -1.62 -6.86
C ARG A 61 0.01 -0.68 -5.94
N GLY A 62 -0.36 -1.13 -4.75
CA GLY A 62 -1.05 -0.30 -3.75
C GLY A 62 -0.25 0.96 -3.40
N ARG A 63 1.06 0.83 -3.19
CA ARG A 63 1.95 2.01 -2.98
C ARG A 63 1.93 2.96 -4.17
N ARG A 64 1.98 2.43 -5.40
CA ARG A 64 1.90 3.26 -6.62
C ARG A 64 0.56 4.00 -6.70
N TYR A 65 -0.54 3.34 -6.38
CA TYR A 65 -1.88 3.95 -6.37
C TYR A 65 -1.99 5.05 -5.31
N ALA A 66 -1.56 4.77 -4.08
CA ALA A 66 -1.55 5.76 -3.01
C ALA A 66 -0.70 7.00 -3.38
N ARG A 67 0.47 6.82 -4.00
CA ARG A 67 1.30 7.93 -4.49
C ARG A 67 0.68 8.69 -5.65
N GLY A 68 -0.07 7.99 -6.50
CA GLY A 68 -0.75 8.57 -7.65
C GLY A 68 -2.05 9.30 -7.34
N GLY A 69 -2.45 9.43 -6.06
CA GLY A 69 -3.73 10.04 -5.68
C GLY A 69 -4.94 9.18 -6.07
N GLN A 70 -4.78 7.85 -6.09
CA GLN A 70 -5.82 6.94 -6.58
C GLN A 70 -6.74 6.41 -5.48
N VAL A 71 -6.56 6.86 -4.23
CA VAL A 71 -7.40 6.45 -3.10
C VAL A 71 -8.56 7.44 -2.99
N LEU A 72 -9.75 7.01 -3.37
CA LEU A 72 -10.92 7.90 -3.45
C LEU A 72 -11.43 8.26 -2.05
N GLU A 73 -11.49 7.28 -1.16
CA GLU A 73 -11.94 7.45 0.22
C GLU A 73 -11.28 6.42 1.13
N ILE A 74 -11.14 6.77 2.41
CA ILE A 74 -10.74 5.88 3.49
C ILE A 74 -11.69 6.14 4.66
N ASN A 75 -12.29 5.08 5.19
CA ASN A 75 -13.07 5.13 6.42
C ASN A 75 -12.40 4.21 7.46
N ILE A 76 -12.15 4.76 8.64
CA ILE A 76 -11.47 4.08 9.75
C ILE A 76 -12.48 3.97 10.89
N GLN A 77 -12.73 2.75 11.33
CA GLN A 77 -13.58 2.41 12.45
C GLN A 77 -12.82 1.45 13.39
N PRO A 78 -13.20 1.35 14.66
CA PRO A 78 -12.63 0.33 15.55
C PRO A 78 -12.70 -1.06 14.90
N GLY A 79 -11.54 -1.71 14.75
CA GLY A 79 -11.42 -3.05 14.15
C GLY A 79 -11.59 -3.12 12.63
N ALA A 80 -11.89 -2.03 11.92
CA ALA A 80 -12.10 -2.09 10.47
C ALA A 80 -11.62 -0.83 9.74
N VAL A 81 -10.91 -1.05 8.63
CA VAL A 81 -10.56 0.01 7.66
C VAL A 81 -11.14 -0.37 6.31
N THR A 82 -11.94 0.53 5.73
CA THR A 82 -12.46 0.38 4.37
C THR A 82 -11.96 1.50 3.48
N ALA A 83 -11.79 1.21 2.20
CA ALA A 83 -11.36 2.20 1.22
C ALA A 83 -11.89 1.87 -0.18
N ARG A 84 -12.03 2.91 -1.00
CA ARG A 84 -12.19 2.77 -2.46
C ARG A 84 -10.92 3.22 -3.15
N VAL A 85 -10.39 2.34 -4.01
CA VAL A 85 -9.15 2.61 -4.72
C VAL A 85 -9.38 2.47 -6.22
N GLN A 86 -9.14 3.55 -6.94
CA GLN A 86 -9.17 3.53 -8.39
C GLN A 86 -7.94 2.80 -8.93
N GLY A 87 -8.16 1.90 -9.88
CA GLY A 87 -7.10 1.20 -10.59
C GLY A 87 -7.31 1.32 -12.08
N SER A 88 -6.87 0.33 -12.85
CA SER A 88 -7.09 0.33 -14.30
C SER A 88 -8.51 -0.04 -14.73
N ARG A 89 -9.32 -0.60 -13.81
CA ARG A 89 -10.71 -0.97 -14.08
C ARG A 89 -11.64 0.21 -13.88
N ARG A 90 -12.70 0.30 -14.71
CA ARG A 90 -13.75 1.33 -14.59
C ARG A 90 -14.41 1.35 -13.20
N LYS A 91 -14.66 0.19 -12.60
CA LYS A 91 -15.19 0.08 -11.23
C LYS A 91 -14.03 0.10 -10.22
N PRO A 92 -14.01 1.04 -9.26
CA PRO A 92 -12.98 1.07 -8.21
C PRO A 92 -12.96 -0.21 -7.39
N TYR A 93 -11.79 -0.58 -6.89
CA TYR A 93 -11.64 -1.65 -5.93
C TYR A 93 -12.25 -1.25 -4.59
N LYS A 94 -12.98 -2.18 -3.97
CA LYS A 94 -13.36 -2.09 -2.56
C LYS A 94 -12.29 -2.82 -1.75
N VAL A 95 -11.64 -2.10 -0.85
CA VAL A 95 -10.61 -2.64 0.04
C VAL A 95 -11.17 -2.64 1.45
N ARG A 96 -10.98 -3.74 2.18
CA ARG A 96 -11.38 -3.90 3.56
C ARG A 96 -10.26 -4.62 4.31
N ILE A 97 -9.87 -4.07 5.45
CA ILE A 97 -8.95 -4.67 6.41
C ILE A 97 -9.73 -4.76 7.71
N GLU A 98 -9.75 -5.95 8.30
CA GLU A 98 -10.41 -6.21 9.57
C GLU A 98 -9.39 -6.78 10.54
N LEU A 99 -9.49 -6.32 11.78
CA LEU A 99 -8.66 -6.72 12.89
C LEU A 99 -9.59 -6.87 14.08
N GLN A 100 -9.46 -7.97 14.82
CA GLN A 100 -10.14 -8.08 16.09
C GLN A 100 -9.59 -7.02 17.04
N PRO A 101 -10.42 -6.09 17.56
CA PRO A 101 -9.98 -5.17 18.59
C PRO A 101 -9.50 -5.96 19.80
N LEU A 102 -8.41 -5.50 20.42
CA LEU A 102 -8.00 -6.04 21.71
C LEU A 102 -9.06 -5.69 22.75
N SER A 103 -9.37 -6.63 23.64
CA SER A 103 -10.16 -6.35 24.84
C SER A 103 -9.41 -5.42 25.79
N ASP A 104 -10.11 -4.79 26.73
CA ASP A 104 -9.49 -3.91 27.71
C ASP A 104 -8.36 -4.62 28.48
N ALA A 105 -8.61 -5.86 28.94
CA ALA A 105 -7.59 -6.68 29.60
C ALA A 105 -6.39 -7.05 28.71
N GLN A 106 -6.58 -7.12 27.39
CA GLN A 106 -5.46 -7.30 26.45
C GLN A 106 -4.70 -6.00 26.23
N TRP A 107 -5.39 -4.86 26.20
CA TRP A 107 -4.78 -3.54 26.17
C TRP A 107 -3.94 -3.28 27.42
N ASP A 108 -4.42 -3.65 28.61
CA ASP A 108 -3.67 -3.53 29.86
C ASP A 108 -2.33 -4.26 29.76
N LYS A 109 -2.34 -5.50 29.25
CA LYS A 109 -1.10 -6.27 29.00
C LYS A 109 -0.15 -5.60 28.02
N VAL A 110 -0.69 -4.96 26.97
CA VAL A 110 0.13 -4.21 26.00
C VAL A 110 0.76 -3.00 26.67
N LEU A 111 -0.01 -2.26 27.48
CA LEU A 111 0.46 -1.08 28.21
C LEU A 111 1.53 -1.47 29.24
N ASP A 112 1.32 -2.54 30.01
CA ASP A 112 2.30 -3.07 30.96
C ASP A 112 3.61 -3.46 30.28
N ALA A 113 3.52 -4.15 29.13
CA ALA A 113 4.70 -4.55 28.36
C ALA A 113 5.46 -3.34 27.78
N LEU A 114 4.75 -2.29 27.38
CA LEU A 114 5.36 -1.04 26.91
C LEU A 114 5.98 -0.24 28.07
N ALA A 115 5.32 -0.20 29.23
CA ALA A 115 5.81 0.48 30.43
C ALA A 115 7.06 -0.19 31.00
N GLY A 116 7.15 -1.53 30.96
CA GLY A 116 8.33 -2.30 31.36
C GLY A 116 9.56 -2.09 30.47
N GLN A 117 9.43 -1.41 29.32
CA GLN A 117 10.53 -1.02 28.45
C GLN A 117 10.70 0.50 28.54
N ALA A 118 11.57 0.96 29.45
CA ALA A 118 11.80 2.37 29.83
C ALA A 118 12.00 3.37 28.66
N ILE A 119 12.28 2.90 27.45
CA ILE A 119 12.41 3.72 26.24
C ILE A 119 11.06 4.18 25.66
N PHE A 120 9.96 3.46 25.89
CA PHE A 120 8.66 3.78 25.26
C PHE A 120 7.79 4.73 26.08
N ALA A 121 7.92 4.75 27.41
CA ALA A 121 7.22 5.71 28.26
C ALA A 121 7.56 7.17 27.90
N ALA A 122 8.79 7.44 27.45
CA ALA A 122 9.26 8.78 27.07
C ALA A 122 8.89 9.21 25.64
N GLN A 123 8.39 8.32 24.77
CA GLN A 123 8.05 8.64 23.37
C GLN A 123 6.53 8.72 23.11
N LEU A 124 5.72 8.48 24.13
CA LEU A 124 4.26 8.52 24.08
C LEU A 124 3.66 9.84 24.62
N LEU A 125 4.50 10.73 25.17
CA LEU A 125 4.21 12.14 25.49
C LEU A 125 4.78 13.06 24.42
#